data_AF-A0A5S3WBB9-F1
#
_entry.id   AF-A0A5S3WBB9-F1
#
_cell.length_a   1.000
_cell.length_b   1.000
_cell.length_c   1.000
_cell.angle_alpha   90.00
_cell.angle_beta   90.00
_cell.angle_gamma   90.00
#
_symmetry.space_group_name_H-M   'P 1'
#
loop_
_entity.id
_entity.type
_entity.pdbx_description
1 polymer ?
#
loop_
_entity_poly.entity_id
_entity_poly.type
_entity_poly.pdbx_seq_one_letter_code
_entity_poly.pdbx_strand_id
1 'polypeptide(L)'
;MKCEAPPLVVFDALVNQDNTYFFKGTPFTGVAIFAESGIVVSKKQFLNGQILGDYDLPFIDIKGLELLDAAIDQEWDGNLQLIHEGKPFNGVVYETAYGWVCDVRCIIEGWELDGLSQQFHKHDCYSELIYGAGPLRYEYIWNEPSVMSYYKARFQAEDKRSLKLAFSKENRLRGIYIYKSIDDIFSLNAAVDNSPLKITSFNDIKKLSSDNVIELSLQDVTDIKFTELLPSLLEFPVNRLLVSNISRNILYELNKHAWLELEELSFHHLVNLGLDEVIAFRNDNFKNVNISYENKTY
;
A
#
# COMPACT_ATOMS: atom_id res chain seq x y z
N MET A 1 3.12 0.61 14.57
CA MET A 1 2.25 0.67 13.38
C MET A 1 1.32 -0.55 13.48
N LYS A 2 -0.01 -0.40 13.41
CA LYS A 2 -0.99 -1.51 13.56
C LYS A 2 -1.33 -2.22 12.23
N CYS A 3 -0.55 -1.95 11.20
CA CYS A 3 -0.81 -2.39 9.83
C CYS A 3 0.01 -3.68 9.62
N GLU A 4 -0.55 -4.82 10.01
CA GLU A 4 0.05 -6.15 9.83
C GLU A 4 -0.84 -6.98 8.91
N ALA A 5 -0.21 -7.78 8.05
CA ALA A 5 -0.86 -8.78 7.23
C ALA A 5 -0.34 -10.15 7.67
N PRO A 6 -0.91 -10.73 8.76
CA PRO A 6 -0.46 -12.03 9.23
C PRO A 6 -0.66 -13.09 8.15
N PRO A 7 0.17 -14.13 8.10
CA PRO A 7 -0.09 -15.23 7.19
C PRO A 7 -1.36 -15.99 7.61
N LEU A 8 -2.17 -16.41 6.64
CA LEU A 8 -3.42 -17.15 6.84
C LEU A 8 -3.27 -18.60 6.38
N VAL A 9 -3.71 -19.56 7.22
CA VAL A 9 -3.73 -21.00 6.90
C VAL A 9 -5.11 -21.59 7.15
N VAL A 10 -5.41 -22.70 6.49
CA VAL A 10 -6.53 -23.56 6.92
C VAL A 10 -6.10 -24.31 8.18
N PHE A 11 -6.96 -24.39 9.19
CA PHE A 11 -6.62 -25.01 10.48
C PHE A 11 -6.13 -26.45 10.34
N ASP A 12 -6.73 -27.23 9.43
CA ASP A 12 -6.35 -28.63 9.18
C ASP A 12 -4.92 -28.80 8.65
N ALA A 13 -4.28 -27.72 8.19
CA ALA A 13 -2.87 -27.73 7.81
C ALA A 13 -1.91 -27.61 9.01
N LEU A 14 -2.42 -27.33 10.21
CA LEU A 14 -1.63 -27.26 11.44
C LEU A 14 -1.51 -28.64 12.10
N VAL A 15 -0.31 -28.95 12.59
CA VAL A 15 -0.04 -30.16 13.37
C VAL A 15 0.06 -29.77 14.84
N ASN A 16 -0.77 -30.37 15.69
CA ASN A 16 -0.67 -30.19 17.15
C ASN A 16 0.31 -31.22 17.73
N GLN A 17 1.35 -30.73 18.42
CA GLN A 17 2.28 -31.52 19.21
C GLN A 17 2.41 -30.89 20.59
N ASP A 18 2.07 -31.64 21.64
CA ASP A 18 2.17 -31.18 23.03
C ASP A 18 1.53 -29.80 23.28
N ASN A 19 0.31 -29.58 22.75
CA ASN A 19 -0.44 -28.32 22.81
C ASN A 19 0.24 -27.12 22.12
N THR A 20 1.14 -27.39 21.17
CA THR A 20 1.75 -26.39 20.31
C THR A 20 1.41 -26.70 18.86
N TYR A 21 0.91 -25.70 18.15
CA TYR A 21 0.53 -25.83 16.75
C TYR A 21 1.68 -25.45 15.82
N PHE A 22 1.98 -26.33 14.87
CA PHE A 22 3.05 -26.16 13.91
C PHE A 22 2.50 -26.11 12.49
N PHE A 23 3.06 -25.23 11.67
CA PHE A 23 2.84 -25.22 10.22
C PHE A 23 4.17 -25.54 9.54
N LYS A 24 4.19 -26.59 8.71
CA LYS A 24 5.40 -27.06 8.00
C LYS A 24 6.65 -27.19 8.92
N GLY A 25 6.43 -27.66 10.15
CA GLY A 25 7.50 -27.94 11.12
C GLY A 25 7.93 -26.76 12.00
N THR A 26 7.37 -25.56 11.81
CA THR A 26 7.68 -24.37 12.62
C THR A 26 6.49 -23.99 13.49
N PRO A 27 6.67 -23.58 14.77
CA PRO A 27 5.59 -23.05 15.60
C PRO A 27 4.86 -21.91 14.87
N PHE A 28 3.54 -22.03 14.75
CA PHE A 28 2.78 -21.14 13.89
C PHE A 28 2.52 -19.77 14.54
N THR A 29 2.76 -18.70 13.79
CA THR A 29 2.37 -17.32 14.13
C THR A 29 1.62 -16.74 12.94
N GLY A 30 0.36 -16.36 13.15
CA GLY A 30 -0.54 -15.96 12.06
C GLY A 30 -2.00 -16.17 12.42
N VAL A 31 -2.84 -16.44 11.41
CA VAL A 31 -4.27 -16.70 11.57
C VAL A 31 -4.62 -18.06 10.97
N ALA A 32 -5.39 -18.88 11.70
CA ALA A 32 -5.95 -20.12 11.17
C ALA A 32 -7.46 -19.98 10.94
N ILE A 33 -7.91 -20.41 9.77
CA ILE A 33 -9.31 -20.47 9.35
C ILE A 33 -9.86 -21.87 9.70
N PHE A 34 -10.86 -21.92 10.56
CA PHE A 34 -11.58 -23.14 10.90
C PHE A 34 -12.78 -23.27 9.99
N ALA A 35 -12.92 -24.42 9.33
CA ALA A 35 -14.03 -24.68 8.43
C ALA A 35 -14.65 -26.04 8.68
N GLU A 36 -15.97 -26.13 8.55
CA GLU A 36 -16.74 -27.37 8.59
C GLU A 36 -17.40 -27.59 7.23
N SER A 37 -17.06 -28.68 6.54
CA SER A 37 -17.51 -28.94 5.17
C SER A 37 -17.24 -27.75 4.22
N GLY A 38 -16.13 -27.05 4.43
CA GLY A 38 -15.73 -25.87 3.66
C GLY A 38 -16.43 -24.56 4.01
N ILE A 39 -17.37 -24.56 4.97
CA ILE A 39 -17.96 -23.34 5.53
C ILE A 39 -17.08 -22.86 6.68
N VAL A 40 -16.61 -21.61 6.63
CA VAL A 40 -15.79 -21.01 7.68
C VAL A 40 -16.65 -20.73 8.91
N VAL A 41 -16.26 -21.30 10.05
CA VAL A 41 -17.00 -21.19 11.33
C VAL A 41 -16.30 -20.30 12.34
N SER A 42 -14.97 -20.17 12.25
CA SER A 42 -14.21 -19.24 13.08
C SER A 42 -12.82 -18.97 12.52
N LYS A 43 -12.19 -17.92 13.02
CA LYS A 43 -10.84 -17.48 12.66
C LYS A 43 -10.10 -17.22 13.96
N LYS A 44 -8.94 -17.86 14.16
CA LYS A 44 -8.17 -17.70 15.40
C LYS A 44 -6.76 -17.19 15.13
N GLN A 45 -6.30 -16.26 15.95
CA GLN A 45 -4.93 -15.78 15.93
C GLN A 45 -4.02 -16.73 16.73
N PHE A 46 -2.80 -16.93 16.23
CA PHE A 46 -1.76 -17.72 16.85
C PHE A 46 -0.46 -16.92 17.02
N LEU A 47 0.26 -17.21 18.10
CA LEU A 47 1.62 -16.73 18.33
C LEU A 47 2.47 -17.86 18.89
N ASN A 48 3.56 -18.20 18.19
CA ASN A 48 4.48 -19.28 18.55
C ASN A 48 3.76 -20.61 18.86
N GLY A 49 2.77 -20.95 18.04
CA GLY A 49 1.96 -22.16 18.13
C GLY A 49 0.89 -22.15 19.22
N GLN A 50 0.70 -21.02 19.93
CA GLN A 50 -0.34 -20.87 20.95
C GLN A 50 -1.52 -20.06 20.40
N ILE A 51 -2.75 -20.48 20.72
CA ILE A 51 -3.98 -19.77 20.35
C ILE A 51 -4.10 -18.52 21.22
N LEU A 52 -4.23 -17.35 20.60
CA LEU A 52 -4.44 -16.08 21.30
C LEU A 52 -5.93 -15.73 21.47
N GLY A 53 -6.77 -16.09 20.50
CA GLY A 53 -8.19 -15.74 20.52
C GLY A 53 -8.78 -15.64 19.11
N ASP A 54 -10.00 -15.11 19.04
CA ASP A 54 -10.67 -14.81 17.77
C ASP A 54 -9.96 -13.71 16.99
N TYR A 55 -10.06 -13.79 15.65
CA TYR A 55 -9.49 -12.83 14.73
C TYR A 55 -10.51 -12.44 13.66
N ASP A 56 -10.79 -11.15 13.57
CA ASP A 56 -11.60 -10.58 12.50
C ASP A 56 -10.70 -9.88 11.49
N LEU A 57 -10.94 -10.11 10.20
CA LEU A 57 -10.25 -9.41 9.12
C LEU A 57 -10.74 -7.96 9.09
N PRO A 58 -9.91 -6.96 9.46
CA PRO A 58 -10.38 -5.62 9.79
C PRO A 58 -10.94 -4.81 8.59
N PHE A 59 -10.71 -5.26 7.36
CA PHE A 59 -11.12 -4.57 6.13
C PHE A 59 -12.17 -5.32 5.32
N ILE A 60 -12.50 -6.54 5.73
CA ILE A 60 -13.48 -7.38 5.05
C ILE A 60 -14.76 -7.35 5.88
N ASP A 61 -15.61 -6.38 5.60
CA ASP A 61 -16.92 -6.19 6.26
C ASP A 61 -18.07 -6.57 5.31
N ILE A 62 -17.99 -7.78 4.75
CA ILE A 62 -19.13 -8.37 4.04
C ILE A 62 -19.88 -9.27 5.01
N LYS A 63 -21.11 -8.89 5.31
CA LYS A 63 -22.05 -9.74 6.06
C LYS A 63 -22.55 -10.84 5.12
N GLY A 64 -22.18 -12.07 5.38
CA GLY A 64 -22.58 -13.20 4.55
C GLY A 64 -21.94 -14.50 4.98
N LEU A 65 -22.13 -15.53 4.15
CA LEU A 65 -21.48 -16.81 4.33
C LEU A 65 -20.00 -16.69 3.97
N GLU A 66 -19.14 -17.38 4.71
CA GLU A 66 -17.71 -17.43 4.44
C GLU A 66 -17.35 -18.86 4.01
N LEU A 67 -16.71 -19.02 2.86
CA LEU A 67 -16.43 -20.32 2.25
C LEU A 67 -14.95 -20.48 1.91
N LEU A 68 -14.42 -21.68 2.08
CA LEU A 68 -13.22 -22.11 1.36
C LEU A 68 -13.59 -22.31 -0.12
N ASP A 69 -12.66 -21.99 -1.02
CA ASP A 69 -12.82 -22.16 -2.47
C ASP A 69 -13.29 -23.56 -2.90
N ALA A 70 -12.80 -24.61 -2.23
CA ALA A 70 -13.20 -25.99 -2.50
C ALA A 70 -14.69 -26.28 -2.26
N ALA A 71 -15.42 -25.44 -1.51
CA ALA A 71 -16.87 -25.57 -1.30
C ALA A 71 -17.71 -24.89 -2.41
N ILE A 72 -17.06 -24.27 -3.39
CA ILE A 72 -17.73 -23.64 -4.52
C ILE A 72 -17.96 -24.70 -5.60
N ASP A 73 -19.19 -24.79 -6.08
CA ASP A 73 -19.65 -25.81 -7.02
C ASP A 73 -18.95 -25.73 -8.40
N GLN A 74 -18.28 -24.62 -8.71
CA GLN A 74 -17.70 -24.34 -10.02
C GLN A 74 -16.28 -23.79 -9.89
N GLU A 75 -15.38 -24.25 -10.77
CA GLU A 75 -14.06 -23.68 -10.92
C GLU A 75 -14.19 -22.24 -11.43
N TRP A 76 -13.85 -21.28 -10.57
CA TRP A 76 -14.08 -19.87 -10.83
C TRP A 76 -12.83 -19.22 -11.46
N ASP A 77 -12.97 -18.80 -12.72
CA ASP A 77 -11.90 -18.15 -13.49
C ASP A 77 -11.94 -16.60 -13.42
N GLY A 78 -12.82 -16.04 -12.58
CA GLY A 78 -13.07 -14.61 -12.47
C GLY A 78 -14.07 -14.03 -13.49
N ASN A 79 -14.46 -14.79 -14.53
CA ASN A 79 -15.42 -14.33 -15.55
C ASN A 79 -16.83 -14.92 -15.35
N LEU A 80 -16.97 -15.93 -14.50
CA LEU A 80 -18.23 -16.60 -14.22
C LEU A 80 -18.84 -16.07 -12.92
N GLN A 81 -20.17 -15.92 -12.92
CA GLN A 81 -20.92 -15.59 -11.72
C GLN A 81 -20.87 -16.78 -10.74
N LEU A 82 -20.41 -16.53 -9.52
CA LEU A 82 -20.39 -17.50 -8.43
C LEU A 82 -21.80 -17.82 -7.95
N ILE A 83 -22.17 -19.10 -8.05
CA ILE A 83 -23.44 -19.64 -7.59
C ILE A 83 -23.17 -20.60 -6.44
N HIS A 84 -23.94 -20.48 -5.36
CA HIS A 84 -23.95 -21.40 -4.22
C HIS A 84 -25.40 -21.78 -3.91
N GLU A 85 -25.67 -23.09 -3.79
CA GLU A 85 -27.04 -23.63 -3.57
C GLU A 85 -28.07 -23.12 -4.60
N GLY A 86 -27.64 -22.92 -5.85
CA GLY A 86 -28.50 -22.47 -6.95
C GLY A 86 -28.84 -20.98 -6.96
N LYS A 87 -28.20 -20.14 -6.14
CA LYS A 87 -28.37 -18.67 -6.14
C LYS A 87 -27.02 -17.94 -6.25
N PRO A 88 -27.00 -16.69 -6.75
CA PRO A 88 -25.82 -15.85 -6.71
C PRO A 88 -25.26 -15.72 -5.29
N PHE A 89 -23.98 -16.03 -5.13
CA PHE A 89 -23.31 -16.04 -3.83
C PHE A 89 -23.12 -14.61 -3.29
N ASN A 90 -23.27 -14.45 -1.97
CA ASN A 90 -22.98 -13.20 -1.25
C ASN A 90 -22.18 -13.56 0.00
N GLY A 91 -20.95 -13.07 0.10
CA GLY A 91 -20.06 -13.49 1.17
C GLY A 91 -18.58 -13.33 0.87
N VAL A 92 -17.76 -14.13 1.54
CA VAL A 92 -16.30 -14.12 1.41
C VAL A 92 -15.82 -15.50 0.98
N VAL A 93 -14.91 -15.53 0.01
CA VAL A 93 -14.25 -16.74 -0.47
C VAL A 93 -12.77 -16.69 -0.08
N TYR A 94 -12.29 -17.76 0.54
CA TYR A 94 -10.88 -17.99 0.86
C TYR A 94 -10.30 -18.95 -0.17
N GLU A 95 -9.43 -18.47 -1.05
CA GLU A 95 -8.70 -19.30 -2.00
C GLU A 95 -7.56 -20.02 -1.28
N THR A 96 -7.45 -21.33 -1.44
CA THR A 96 -6.52 -22.15 -0.67
C THR A 96 -5.54 -22.93 -1.54
N ALA A 97 -4.28 -22.98 -1.13
CA ALA A 97 -3.27 -23.79 -1.79
C ALA A 97 -2.23 -24.29 -0.79
N TYR A 98 -1.99 -25.61 -0.78
CA TYR A 98 -0.98 -26.26 0.07
C TYR A 98 -1.10 -25.91 1.57
N GLY A 99 -2.35 -25.79 2.05
CA GLY A 99 -2.68 -25.42 3.43
C GLY A 99 -2.63 -23.93 3.76
N TRP A 100 -2.15 -23.10 2.83
CA TRP A 100 -2.24 -21.64 2.92
C TRP A 100 -3.57 -21.14 2.39
N VAL A 101 -4.00 -19.99 2.90
CA VAL A 101 -4.94 -19.11 2.19
C VAL A 101 -4.09 -18.17 1.34
N CYS A 102 -4.40 -18.10 0.04
CA CYS A 102 -3.68 -17.29 -0.94
C CYS A 102 -4.44 -16.04 -1.36
N ASP A 103 -5.76 -16.03 -1.23
CA ASP A 103 -6.58 -14.87 -1.54
C ASP A 103 -7.82 -14.87 -0.67
N VAL A 104 -8.31 -13.68 -0.35
CA VAL A 104 -9.58 -13.46 0.33
C VAL A 104 -10.37 -12.48 -0.51
N ARG A 105 -11.45 -12.99 -1.10
CA ARG A 105 -12.24 -12.28 -2.09
C ARG A 105 -13.64 -12.03 -1.57
N CYS A 106 -14.11 -10.80 -1.82
CA CYS A 106 -15.40 -10.31 -1.42
C CYS A 106 -16.39 -10.47 -2.57
N ILE A 107 -17.51 -11.17 -2.38
CA ILE A 107 -18.45 -11.49 -3.45
C ILE A 107 -19.82 -10.89 -3.15
N ILE A 108 -20.38 -10.16 -4.11
CA ILE A 108 -21.74 -9.58 -4.07
C ILE A 108 -22.49 -9.99 -5.33
N GLU A 109 -23.68 -10.56 -5.15
CA GLU A 109 -24.52 -11.07 -6.25
C GLU A 109 -23.75 -11.98 -7.23
N GLY A 110 -22.85 -12.80 -6.69
CA GLY A 110 -22.01 -13.74 -7.43
C GLY A 110 -20.81 -13.11 -8.16
N TRP A 111 -20.56 -11.81 -8.03
CA TRP A 111 -19.45 -11.12 -8.66
C TRP A 111 -18.42 -10.67 -7.63
N GLU A 112 -17.14 -10.70 -8.01
CA GLU A 112 -16.09 -10.12 -7.18
C GLU A 112 -16.36 -8.62 -7.01
N LEU A 113 -16.32 -8.16 -5.76
CA LEU A 113 -16.40 -6.76 -5.45
C LEU A 113 -15.10 -6.10 -5.86
N ASP A 114 -15.14 -5.42 -6.99
CA ASP A 114 -14.01 -4.67 -7.53
C ASP A 114 -13.37 -3.78 -6.46
N GLY A 115 -12.08 -4.02 -6.23
CA GLY A 115 -11.27 -3.22 -5.34
C GLY A 115 -11.50 -3.47 -3.86
N LEU A 116 -12.06 -4.62 -3.44
CA LEU A 116 -11.92 -5.16 -2.07
C LEU A 116 -11.38 -6.59 -2.10
N SER A 117 -10.06 -6.75 -1.97
CA SER A 117 -9.40 -8.05 -1.94
C SER A 117 -8.15 -8.03 -1.07
N GLN A 118 -7.79 -9.20 -0.54
CA GLN A 118 -6.53 -9.39 0.17
C GLN A 118 -5.79 -10.63 -0.33
N GLN A 119 -4.67 -10.41 -1.01
CA GLN A 119 -3.83 -11.46 -1.59
C GLN A 119 -2.65 -11.78 -0.68
N PHE A 120 -2.33 -13.06 -0.56
CA PHE A 120 -1.26 -13.62 0.27
C PHE A 120 -0.37 -14.53 -0.57
N HIS A 121 0.87 -14.11 -0.82
CA HIS A 121 1.80 -14.91 -1.61
C HIS A 121 2.45 -16.02 -0.76
N LYS A 122 2.20 -17.26 -1.18
CA LYS A 122 2.65 -18.53 -0.55
C LYS A 122 4.15 -18.67 -0.23
N HIS A 123 5.02 -17.87 -0.85
CA HIS A 123 6.48 -18.08 -0.85
C HIS A 123 7.29 -16.99 -0.15
N ASP A 124 6.80 -15.75 -0.11
CA ASP A 124 7.60 -14.59 0.33
C ASP A 124 6.96 -13.80 1.48
N CYS A 125 5.87 -14.29 2.08
CA CYS A 125 5.07 -13.56 3.08
C CYS A 125 4.59 -12.18 2.60
N TYR A 126 4.64 -11.93 1.28
CA TYR A 126 4.08 -10.75 0.66
C TYR A 126 2.56 -10.79 0.78
N SER A 127 1.98 -9.68 1.20
CA SER A 127 0.54 -9.50 1.25
C SER A 127 0.16 -8.19 0.60
N GLU A 128 -0.98 -8.19 -0.08
CA GLU A 128 -1.57 -7.02 -0.71
C GLU A 128 -3.00 -6.86 -0.21
N LEU A 129 -3.30 -5.71 0.38
CA LEU A 129 -4.66 -5.32 0.71
C LEU A 129 -5.06 -4.17 -0.20
N ILE A 130 -6.19 -4.34 -0.87
CA ILE A 130 -6.82 -3.32 -1.67
C ILE A 130 -8.24 -3.14 -1.16
N TYR A 131 -8.62 -1.90 -0.85
CA TYR A 131 -10.02 -1.58 -0.56
C TYR A 131 -10.43 -0.23 -1.16
N GLY A 132 -11.67 -0.13 -1.64
CA GLY A 132 -12.32 1.11 -2.05
C GLY A 132 -13.07 1.76 -0.89
N ALA A 133 -12.95 3.08 -0.72
CA ALA A 133 -13.85 3.84 0.14
C ALA A 133 -14.19 5.20 -0.49
N GLY A 134 -15.44 5.33 -0.92
CA GLY A 134 -15.90 6.48 -1.69
C GLY A 134 -15.09 6.65 -2.98
N PRO A 135 -14.57 7.85 -3.30
CA PRO A 135 -13.81 8.09 -4.53
C PRO A 135 -12.37 7.57 -4.50
N LEU A 136 -11.90 7.08 -3.34
CA LEU A 136 -10.53 6.61 -3.17
C LEU A 136 -10.47 5.08 -3.23
N ARG A 137 -9.35 4.58 -3.74
CA ARG A 137 -8.87 3.21 -3.58
C ARG A 137 -7.56 3.27 -2.80
N TYR A 138 -7.47 2.40 -1.82
CA TYR A 138 -6.31 2.24 -0.97
C TYR A 138 -5.59 0.96 -1.33
N GLU A 139 -4.26 1.01 -1.29
CA GLU A 139 -3.38 -0.12 -1.52
C GLU A 139 -2.36 -0.15 -0.38
N TYR A 140 -2.27 -1.29 0.29
CA TYR A 140 -1.27 -1.56 1.31
C TYR A 140 -0.53 -2.82 0.88
N ILE A 141 0.78 -2.69 0.73
CA ILE A 141 1.64 -3.79 0.33
C ILE A 141 2.61 -4.08 1.44
N TRP A 142 2.76 -5.34 1.78
CA TRP A 142 3.73 -5.85 2.73
C TRP A 142 4.70 -6.78 2.03
N ASN A 143 5.99 -6.65 2.36
CA ASN A 143 7.00 -7.61 1.92
C ASN A 143 7.15 -8.76 2.92
N GLU A 144 6.77 -8.54 4.18
CA GLU A 144 6.75 -9.52 5.27
C GLU A 144 5.56 -9.18 6.18
N PRO A 145 5.08 -10.08 7.05
CA PRO A 145 3.80 -9.91 7.75
C PRO A 145 3.68 -8.62 8.55
N SER A 146 4.79 -8.12 9.08
CA SER A 146 4.87 -6.87 9.84
C SER A 146 5.67 -5.77 9.14
N VAL A 147 6.13 -5.99 7.90
CA VAL A 147 6.97 -5.04 7.14
C VAL A 147 6.20 -4.50 5.95
N MET A 148 5.60 -3.32 6.12
CA MET A 148 4.90 -2.63 5.05
C MET A 148 5.94 -2.10 4.05
N SER A 149 5.72 -2.37 2.77
CA SER A 149 6.52 -1.88 1.64
C SER A 149 6.04 -0.51 1.20
N TYR A 150 4.72 -0.36 1.00
CA TYR A 150 4.12 0.93 0.73
C TYR A 150 2.65 1.00 1.12
N TYR A 151 2.20 2.23 1.33
CA TYR A 151 0.82 2.66 1.39
C TYR A 151 0.52 3.57 0.21
N LYS A 152 -0.66 3.46 -0.39
CA LYS A 152 -1.13 4.39 -1.41
C LYS A 152 -2.61 4.67 -1.25
N ALA A 153 -2.98 5.95 -1.29
CA ALA A 153 -4.34 6.41 -1.53
C ALA A 153 -4.40 7.04 -2.92
N ARG A 154 -5.31 6.57 -3.76
CA ARG A 154 -5.50 7.11 -5.11
C ARG A 154 -6.97 7.29 -5.44
N PHE A 155 -7.27 8.30 -6.24
CA PHE A 155 -8.58 8.39 -6.85
C PHE A 155 -8.81 7.21 -7.81
N GLN A 156 -10.04 6.70 -7.79
CA GLN A 156 -10.49 5.66 -8.71
C GLN A 156 -10.63 6.22 -10.14
N ALA A 157 -10.71 5.31 -11.12
CA ALA A 157 -10.88 5.64 -12.54
C ALA A 157 -9.80 6.59 -13.13
N GLU A 158 -10.19 7.55 -13.96
CA GLU A 158 -9.30 8.35 -14.81
C GLU A 158 -8.53 9.47 -14.09
N ASP A 159 -8.99 9.90 -12.91
CA ASP A 159 -8.41 11.02 -12.17
C ASP A 159 -6.93 10.74 -11.81
N LYS A 160 -6.67 9.54 -11.27
CA LYS A 160 -5.35 9.01 -10.91
C LYS A 160 -4.57 9.85 -9.88
N ARG A 161 -5.06 11.01 -9.39
CA ARG A 161 -4.46 11.74 -8.25
C ARG A 161 -4.14 10.79 -7.12
N SER A 162 -2.93 10.86 -6.57
CA SER A 162 -2.54 9.92 -5.51
C SER A 162 -1.45 10.44 -4.60
N LEU A 163 -1.46 9.90 -3.38
CA LEU A 163 -0.38 9.93 -2.41
C LEU A 163 0.09 8.49 -2.18
N LYS A 164 1.38 8.25 -2.37
CA LYS A 164 2.05 7.00 -1.99
C LYS A 164 3.16 7.29 -0.99
N LEU A 165 3.24 6.47 0.06
CA LEU A 165 4.31 6.47 1.06
C LEU A 165 5.03 5.13 0.94
N ALA A 166 6.35 5.16 0.75
CA ALA A 166 7.16 3.94 0.71
C ALA A 166 7.96 3.79 2.00
N PHE A 167 8.21 2.55 2.39
CA PHE A 167 8.89 2.20 3.63
C PHE A 167 10.06 1.24 3.39
N SER A 168 11.08 1.33 4.25
CA SER A 168 12.22 0.40 4.30
C SER A 168 11.84 -0.92 4.97
N LYS A 169 12.77 -1.89 5.00
CA LYS A 169 12.55 -3.18 5.67
C LYS A 169 12.37 -3.03 7.18
N GLU A 170 12.88 -1.95 7.74
CA GLU A 170 12.76 -1.57 9.14
C GLU A 170 11.47 -0.79 9.44
N ASN A 171 10.50 -0.76 8.51
CA ASN A 171 9.26 0.03 8.58
C ASN A 171 9.47 1.54 8.72
N ARG A 172 10.55 2.07 8.16
CA ARG A 172 10.83 3.51 8.20
C ARG A 172 10.45 4.16 6.88
N LEU A 173 9.83 5.34 6.96
CA LEU A 173 9.50 6.14 5.79
C LEU A 173 10.79 6.42 5.01
N ARG A 174 10.78 6.05 3.73
CA ARG A 174 11.90 6.24 2.78
C ARG A 174 11.51 7.07 1.57
N GLY A 175 10.21 7.32 1.37
CA GLY A 175 9.80 8.22 0.30
C GLY A 175 8.34 8.63 0.30
N ILE A 176 8.09 9.81 -0.26
CA ILE A 176 6.79 10.43 -0.44
C ILE A 176 6.61 10.67 -1.94
N TYR A 177 5.53 10.14 -2.51
CA TYR A 177 5.25 10.20 -3.93
C TYR A 177 3.86 10.80 -4.14
N ILE A 178 3.81 11.92 -4.85
CA ILE A 178 2.57 12.62 -5.19
C ILE A 178 2.43 12.60 -6.70
N TYR A 179 1.26 12.20 -7.17
CA TYR A 179 0.90 12.25 -8.58
C TYR A 179 -0.26 13.22 -8.79
N LYS A 180 -0.08 14.19 -9.70
CA LYS A 180 -0.97 15.33 -10.01
C LYS A 180 -1.24 16.28 -8.85
N SER A 181 -1.89 15.80 -7.79
CA SER A 181 -2.23 16.57 -6.60
C SER A 181 -2.63 15.62 -5.45
N ILE A 182 -2.58 16.13 -4.22
CA ILE A 182 -3.15 15.50 -3.02
C ILE A 182 -4.41 16.22 -2.52
N ASP A 183 -4.95 17.16 -3.30
CA ASP A 183 -6.20 17.84 -2.96
C ASP A 183 -7.29 16.83 -2.65
N ASP A 184 -8.00 17.09 -1.57
CA ASP A 184 -9.06 16.27 -1.00
C ASP A 184 -8.62 14.90 -0.45
N ILE A 185 -7.43 14.38 -0.77
CA ILE A 185 -6.98 13.06 -0.26
C ILE A 185 -6.97 13.07 1.27
N PHE A 186 -6.43 14.11 1.89
CA PHE A 186 -6.37 14.22 3.34
C PHE A 186 -7.75 14.30 4.01
N SER A 187 -8.69 15.07 3.45
CA SER A 187 -10.04 15.20 3.99
C SER A 187 -10.87 13.93 3.76
N LEU A 188 -10.73 13.29 2.60
CA LEU A 188 -11.38 12.01 2.29
C LEU A 188 -10.84 10.89 3.18
N ASN A 189 -9.52 10.84 3.40
CA ASN A 189 -8.92 9.91 4.36
C ASN A 189 -9.48 10.13 5.76
N ALA A 190 -9.75 11.37 6.17
CA ALA A 190 -10.32 11.68 7.48
C ALA A 190 -11.71 11.06 7.69
N ALA A 191 -12.50 10.87 6.63
CA ALA A 191 -13.83 10.27 6.69
C ALA A 191 -13.82 8.72 6.76
N VAL A 192 -12.69 8.05 6.56
CA VAL A 192 -12.59 6.58 6.60
C VAL A 192 -12.26 6.08 8.01
N ASP A 193 -13.25 5.64 8.78
CA ASP A 193 -13.08 5.30 10.20
C ASP A 193 -12.02 4.22 10.46
N ASN A 194 -12.01 3.15 9.67
CA ASN A 194 -11.15 1.99 9.90
C ASN A 194 -9.94 1.91 8.96
N SER A 195 -9.27 3.03 8.66
CA SER A 195 -8.06 3.00 7.81
C SER A 195 -6.85 2.39 8.55
N PRO A 196 -6.16 1.37 8.01
CA PRO A 196 -4.97 0.78 8.65
C PRO A 196 -3.85 1.80 8.90
N LEU A 197 -3.68 2.74 7.97
CA LEU A 197 -2.84 3.92 8.13
C LEU A 197 -3.69 5.17 7.91
N LYS A 198 -3.92 5.93 8.97
CA LYS A 198 -4.75 7.14 8.94
C LYS A 198 -3.86 8.36 8.67
N ILE A 199 -3.71 8.72 7.41
CA ILE A 199 -2.94 9.91 6.98
C ILE A 199 -3.93 11.03 6.59
N THR A 200 -4.10 12.03 7.45
CA THR A 200 -5.02 13.16 7.19
C THR A 200 -4.29 14.49 7.08
N SER A 201 -2.95 14.47 7.18
CA SER A 201 -2.11 15.65 7.04
C SER A 201 -0.64 15.26 6.84
N PHE A 202 0.20 16.22 6.44
CA PHE A 202 1.65 16.07 6.49
C PHE A 202 2.17 15.83 7.91
N ASN A 203 1.49 16.35 8.94
CA ASN A 203 1.87 16.12 10.33
C ASN A 203 1.71 14.65 10.73
N ASP A 204 0.78 13.90 10.13
CA ASP A 204 0.67 12.47 10.37
C ASP A 204 1.79 11.69 9.69
N ILE A 205 2.22 12.14 8.50
CA ILE A 205 3.40 11.57 7.82
C ILE A 205 4.66 11.82 8.66
N LYS A 206 4.83 13.00 9.27
CA LYS A 206 5.98 13.31 10.15
C LYS A 206 6.05 12.47 11.42
N LYS A 207 4.91 11.97 11.91
CA LYS A 207 4.87 11.07 13.08
C LYS A 207 5.37 9.66 12.75
N LEU A 208 5.48 9.32 11.46
CA LEU A 208 6.05 8.05 11.03
C LEU A 208 7.55 8.06 11.30
N SER A 209 8.07 6.94 11.82
CA SER A 209 9.53 6.76 11.90
C SER A 209 10.10 6.85 10.50
N SER A 210 11.11 7.70 10.30
CA SER A 210 11.75 7.95 9.02
C SER A 210 13.17 7.40 9.04
N ASP A 211 13.68 7.06 7.86
CA ASP A 211 15.13 7.01 7.66
C ASP A 211 15.72 8.43 7.77
N ASN A 212 17.05 8.51 7.84
CA ASN A 212 17.74 9.80 7.97
C ASN A 212 17.42 10.75 6.81
N VAL A 213 17.14 10.20 5.62
CA VAL A 213 16.76 10.94 4.42
C VAL A 213 15.69 10.17 3.63
N ILE A 214 14.91 10.87 2.82
CA ILE A 214 13.83 10.31 1.99
C ILE A 214 13.92 10.76 0.53
N GLU A 215 13.32 9.95 -0.36
CA GLU A 215 13.01 10.33 -1.73
C GLU A 215 11.68 11.09 -1.80
N LEU A 216 11.65 12.22 -2.49
CA LEU A 216 10.46 12.97 -2.81
C LEU A 216 10.20 12.94 -4.31
N SER A 217 9.02 12.49 -4.73
CA SER A 217 8.63 12.43 -6.14
C SER A 217 7.32 13.18 -6.37
N LEU A 218 7.36 14.24 -7.17
CA LEU A 218 6.22 15.08 -7.55
C LEU A 218 5.97 14.94 -9.06
N GLN A 219 5.15 13.96 -9.42
CA GLN A 219 4.88 13.62 -10.82
C GLN A 219 3.60 14.28 -11.31
N ASP A 220 3.66 14.91 -12.48
CA ASP A 220 2.56 15.62 -13.15
C ASP A 220 1.88 16.68 -12.26
N VAL A 221 2.63 17.21 -11.29
CA VAL A 221 2.22 18.31 -10.42
C VAL A 221 2.44 19.62 -11.17
N THR A 222 1.45 20.52 -11.15
CA THR A 222 1.55 21.84 -11.79
C THR A 222 2.49 22.75 -10.99
N ASP A 223 3.08 23.78 -11.62
CA ASP A 223 3.93 24.77 -10.93
C ASP A 223 3.25 25.42 -9.72
N ILE A 224 1.95 25.72 -9.85
CA ILE A 224 1.12 26.26 -8.76
C ILE A 224 1.09 25.26 -7.60
N LYS A 225 0.75 23.99 -7.91
CA LYS A 225 0.61 22.98 -6.87
C LYS A 225 1.95 22.60 -6.23
N PHE A 226 3.02 22.60 -7.01
CA PHE A 226 4.39 22.43 -6.52
C PHE A 226 4.71 23.49 -5.46
N THR A 227 4.45 24.76 -5.78
CA THR A 227 4.68 25.90 -4.87
C THR A 227 3.86 25.78 -3.58
N GLU A 228 2.60 25.33 -3.68
CA GLU A 228 1.75 25.12 -2.50
C GLU A 228 2.23 23.99 -1.59
N LEU A 229 2.70 22.88 -2.18
CA LEU A 229 3.09 21.69 -1.41
C LEU A 229 4.49 21.82 -0.79
N LEU A 230 5.39 22.54 -1.47
CA LEU A 230 6.81 22.53 -1.13
C LEU A 230 7.11 22.91 0.33
N PRO A 231 6.50 23.95 0.94
CA PRO A 231 6.78 24.30 2.33
C PRO A 231 6.55 23.16 3.33
N SER A 232 5.51 22.35 3.13
CA SER A 232 5.23 21.20 4.01
C SER A 232 6.17 20.02 3.74
N LEU A 233 6.67 19.90 2.50
CA LEU A 233 7.58 18.82 2.08
C LEU A 233 9.04 19.09 2.49
N LEU A 234 9.42 20.35 2.66
CA LEU A 234 10.75 20.76 3.15
C LEU A 234 10.99 20.44 4.62
N GLU A 235 9.94 20.12 5.37
CA GLU A 235 10.08 19.64 6.75
C GLU A 235 10.59 18.20 6.84
N PHE A 236 10.77 17.53 5.70
CA PHE A 236 11.40 16.21 5.61
C PHE A 236 12.84 16.34 5.12
N PRO A 237 13.76 15.49 5.60
CA PRO A 237 15.14 15.45 5.09
C PRO A 237 15.17 14.79 3.71
N VAL A 238 15.01 15.57 2.64
CA VAL A 238 14.94 15.06 1.26
C VAL A 238 16.34 15.02 0.65
N ASN A 239 16.81 13.83 0.26
CA ASN A 239 18.08 13.69 -0.47
C ASN A 239 17.91 13.60 -1.99
N ARG A 240 16.74 13.16 -2.45
CA ARG A 240 16.42 13.03 -3.87
C ARG A 240 15.07 13.65 -4.16
N LEU A 241 15.03 14.60 -5.08
CA LEU A 241 13.80 15.20 -5.59
C LEU A 241 13.60 14.82 -7.06
N LEU A 242 12.49 14.15 -7.37
CA LEU A 242 12.04 13.89 -8.73
C LEU A 242 10.83 14.77 -9.07
N VAL A 243 10.89 15.49 -10.19
CA VAL A 243 9.74 16.23 -10.75
C VAL A 243 9.50 15.83 -12.20
N SER A 244 8.24 15.61 -12.64
CA SER A 244 8.00 15.27 -14.06
C SER A 244 8.50 16.38 -14.99
N ASN A 245 8.11 17.61 -14.69
CA ASN A 245 8.39 18.78 -15.49
C ASN A 245 9.27 19.73 -14.67
N ILE A 246 10.39 20.17 -15.24
CA ILE A 246 11.17 21.28 -14.69
C ILE A 246 10.86 22.53 -15.50
N SER A 247 10.54 23.62 -14.82
CA SER A 247 10.28 24.95 -15.40
C SER A 247 11.14 25.99 -14.69
N ARG A 248 11.27 27.20 -15.26
CA ARG A 248 11.94 28.32 -14.55
C ARG A 248 11.26 28.63 -13.21
N ASN A 249 9.93 28.55 -13.13
CA ASN A 249 9.22 28.80 -11.88
C ASN A 249 9.57 27.77 -10.82
N ILE A 250 9.64 26.49 -11.18
CA ILE A 250 10.05 25.43 -10.25
C ILE A 250 11.49 25.66 -9.77
N LEU A 251 12.42 25.97 -10.68
CA LEU A 251 13.82 26.28 -10.30
C LEU A 251 13.90 27.47 -9.34
N TYR A 252 13.19 28.56 -9.63
CA TYR A 252 13.15 29.72 -8.75
C TYR A 252 12.51 29.41 -7.40
N GLU A 253 11.45 28.61 -7.39
CA GLU A 253 10.80 28.19 -6.16
C GLU A 253 11.74 27.33 -5.31
N LEU A 254 12.43 26.36 -5.92
CA LEU A 254 13.46 25.57 -5.24
C LEU A 254 14.52 26.45 -4.58
N ASN A 255 14.99 27.49 -5.27
CA ASN A 255 16.04 28.39 -4.79
C ASN A 255 15.61 29.31 -3.64
N LYS A 256 14.30 29.42 -3.36
CA LYS A 256 13.83 30.17 -2.18
C LYS A 256 14.09 29.45 -0.88
N HIS A 257 14.42 28.16 -0.93
CA HIS A 257 14.48 27.29 0.24
C HIS A 257 15.86 26.64 0.40
N ALA A 258 16.22 26.39 1.66
CA ALA A 258 17.46 25.70 1.98
C ALA A 258 17.26 24.18 1.91
N TRP A 259 17.97 23.53 0.99
CA TRP A 259 17.95 22.08 0.82
C TRP A 259 19.20 21.47 1.45
N LEU A 260 19.13 21.13 2.74
CA LEU A 260 20.31 20.72 3.52
C LEU A 260 20.86 19.36 3.11
N GLU A 261 19.98 18.42 2.78
CA GLU A 261 20.33 17.02 2.49
C GLU A 261 20.22 16.66 1.00
N LEU A 262 19.82 17.61 0.13
CA LEU A 262 19.56 17.31 -1.28
C LEU A 262 20.86 17.00 -2.02
N GLU A 263 20.93 15.81 -2.59
CA GLU A 263 22.06 15.31 -3.37
C GLU A 263 21.71 15.20 -4.86
N GLU A 264 20.42 15.00 -5.19
CA GLU A 264 19.99 14.80 -6.59
C GLU A 264 18.64 15.47 -6.88
N LEU A 265 18.61 16.24 -7.98
CA LEU A 265 17.41 16.72 -8.64
C LEU A 265 17.23 15.98 -9.97
N SER A 266 16.18 15.16 -10.06
CA SER A 266 15.78 14.40 -11.23
C SER A 266 14.57 15.03 -11.93
N PHE A 267 14.54 14.99 -13.26
CA PHE A 267 13.33 15.35 -14.03
C PHE A 267 13.22 14.65 -15.39
N HIS A 268 12.00 14.62 -15.94
CA HIS A 268 11.71 13.96 -17.22
C HIS A 268 11.57 14.92 -18.40
N HIS A 269 11.04 16.12 -18.16
CA HIS A 269 10.72 17.08 -19.22
C HIS A 269 11.17 18.49 -18.86
N LEU A 270 11.73 19.19 -19.84
CA LEU A 270 12.08 20.61 -19.77
C LEU A 270 10.92 21.44 -20.32
N VAL A 271 10.44 22.43 -19.55
CA VAL A 271 9.33 23.31 -19.95
C VAL A 271 9.83 24.72 -20.20
N ASN A 272 10.01 25.07 -21.49
CA ASN A 272 10.48 26.39 -21.93
C ASN A 272 11.86 26.81 -21.37
N LEU A 273 12.75 25.83 -21.16
CA LEU A 273 14.18 26.04 -20.85
C LEU A 273 15.04 24.92 -21.44
N GLY A 274 16.31 25.18 -21.68
CA GLY A 274 17.31 24.18 -22.06
C GLY A 274 17.97 23.51 -20.86
N LEU A 275 18.56 22.33 -21.06
CA LEU A 275 19.33 21.62 -20.03
C LEU A 275 20.52 22.47 -19.52
N ASP A 276 21.22 23.16 -20.42
CA ASP A 276 22.34 24.03 -20.06
C ASP A 276 21.91 25.16 -19.10
N GLU A 277 20.68 25.67 -19.25
CA GLU A 277 20.11 26.66 -18.33
C GLU A 277 19.87 26.05 -16.94
N VAL A 278 19.40 24.81 -16.87
CA VAL A 278 19.24 24.08 -15.58
C VAL A 278 20.59 23.86 -14.92
N ILE A 279 21.59 23.39 -15.68
CA ILE A 279 22.94 23.12 -15.17
C ILE A 279 23.60 24.41 -14.69
N ALA A 280 23.50 25.50 -15.45
CA ALA A 280 24.00 26.81 -15.05
C ALA A 280 23.32 27.29 -13.76
N PHE A 281 21.99 27.20 -13.68
CA PHE A 281 21.24 27.55 -12.48
C PHE A 281 21.66 26.72 -11.27
N ARG A 282 21.86 25.40 -11.43
CA ARG A 282 22.37 24.52 -10.38
C ARG A 282 23.77 24.95 -9.94
N ASN A 283 24.68 25.25 -10.86
CA ASN A 283 26.05 25.66 -10.50
C ASN A 283 26.08 26.96 -9.70
N ASP A 284 25.11 27.85 -9.91
CA ASP A 284 25.03 29.11 -9.18
C ASP A 284 24.36 28.95 -7.80
N ASN A 285 23.37 28.07 -7.67
CA ASN A 285 22.48 28.01 -6.49
C ASN A 285 22.57 26.70 -5.68
N PHE A 286 22.97 25.60 -6.31
CA PHE A 286 22.90 24.23 -5.80
C PHE A 286 24.18 23.43 -6.12
N LYS A 287 25.35 23.99 -5.80
CA LYS A 287 26.67 23.50 -6.28
C LYS A 287 26.94 22.01 -6.07
N ASN A 288 26.41 21.42 -5.00
CA ASN A 288 26.65 20.02 -4.65
C ASN A 288 25.51 19.07 -5.08
N VAL A 289 24.48 19.57 -5.77
CA VAL A 289 23.34 18.78 -6.22
C VAL A 289 23.60 18.25 -7.62
N ASN A 290 23.45 16.94 -7.82
CA ASN A 290 23.52 16.32 -9.14
C ASN A 290 22.22 16.56 -9.91
N ILE A 291 22.32 16.81 -11.21
CA ILE A 291 21.16 16.85 -12.09
C ILE A 291 21.04 15.51 -12.82
N SER A 292 19.89 14.85 -12.72
CA SER A 292 19.60 13.61 -13.45
C SER A 292 18.51 13.84 -14.48
N TYR A 293 18.84 13.65 -15.76
CA TYR A 293 17.96 13.88 -16.90
C TYR A 293 18.26 12.86 -18.00
N GLU A 294 17.23 12.19 -18.53
CA GLU A 294 17.35 11.15 -19.57
C GLU A 294 18.38 10.05 -19.23
N ASN A 295 18.36 9.58 -17.97
CA ASN A 295 19.29 8.58 -17.44
C ASN A 295 20.78 8.98 -17.49
N LYS A 296 21.06 10.29 -17.57
CA LYS A 296 22.41 10.86 -17.46
C LYS A 296 22.48 11.77 -16.23
N THR A 297 23.61 11.72 -15.55
CA THR A 297 23.91 12.56 -14.39
C THR A 297 24.92 13.64 -14.78
N TYR A 298 24.65 14.89 -14.36
CA TYR A 298 25.45 16.08 -14.63
C TYR A 298 25.83 16.78 -13.34
#